data_AF-A0A1Q8YIS1-F1
#
_entry.id   AF-A0A1Q8YIS1-F1
#
_cell.length_a   1.000
_cell.length_b   1.000
_cell.length_c   1.000
_cell.angle_alpha   90.00
_cell.angle_beta   90.00
_cell.angle_gamma   90.00
#
_symmetry.space_group_name_H-M   'P 1'
#
loop_
_entity.id
_entity.type
_entity.pdbx_description
1 polymer ?
#
loop_
_entity_poly.entity_id
_entity_poly.type
_entity_poly.pdbx_seq_one_letter_code
_entity_poly.pdbx_strand_id
1 'polypeptide(L)'
;MDNLAAEAAVPLSKDMLVNAVKSMNVQDAKNILRGGEISVTQFFSDKTRTLLGVKFLPVITKTTAKVNLAEKYNQIVGKAAGMGLIKGEAVSIESYVTSKALDGLYFMIGEEEKKIRHDPVGTGSALLQKVFGALK
;
A
#
# COMPACT_ATOMS: atom_id res chain seq x y z
N MET A 1 -8.05 12.12 0.17
CA MET A 1 -7.72 11.51 -1.13
C MET A 1 -8.95 11.67 -1.99
N ASP A 2 -8.85 12.35 -3.13
CA ASP A 2 -9.98 12.49 -4.04
C ASP A 2 -10.42 11.11 -4.53
N ASN A 3 -11.73 10.91 -4.68
CA ASN A 3 -12.35 9.67 -5.18
C ASN A 3 -11.68 9.15 -6.48
N LEU A 4 -11.15 10.05 -7.32
CA LEU A 4 -10.47 9.73 -8.57
C LEU A 4 -9.19 8.89 -8.37
N ALA A 5 -8.42 9.18 -7.31
CA ALA A 5 -7.20 8.43 -7.01
C ALA A 5 -7.53 7.04 -6.46
N ALA A 6 -8.59 6.94 -5.65
CA ALA A 6 -9.08 5.68 -5.14
C ALA A 6 -9.67 4.81 -6.27
N GLU A 7 -10.49 5.40 -7.15
CA GLU A 7 -11.15 4.72 -8.27
C GLU A 7 -10.15 4.17 -9.30
N ALA A 8 -9.11 4.94 -9.65
CA ALA A 8 -8.04 4.47 -10.53
C ALA A 8 -7.12 3.42 -9.87
N ALA A 9 -7.02 3.41 -8.54
CA ALA A 9 -6.20 2.46 -7.80
C ALA A 9 -6.87 1.08 -7.64
N VAL A 10 -8.20 0.99 -7.68
CA VAL A 10 -8.94 -0.27 -7.46
C VAL A 10 -8.59 -1.37 -8.46
N PRO A 11 -8.62 -1.14 -9.80
CA PRO A 11 -8.28 -2.19 -10.77
C PRO A 11 -6.82 -2.63 -10.66
N LEU A 12 -5.90 -1.68 -10.45
CA LEU A 12 -4.48 -1.96 -10.28
C LEU A 12 -4.21 -2.80 -9.03
N SER A 13 -4.95 -2.55 -7.94
CA SER A 13 -4.84 -3.31 -6.71
C SER A 13 -5.32 -4.75 -6.90
N LYS A 14 -6.39 -4.97 -7.66
CA LYS A 14 -6.93 -6.31 -7.97
C LYS A 14 -5.89 -7.18 -8.71
N ASP A 15 -5.31 -6.67 -9.79
CA ASP A 15 -4.31 -7.42 -10.57
C ASP A 15 -3.09 -7.77 -9.72
N MET A 16 -2.66 -6.85 -8.85
CA MET A 16 -1.51 -7.06 -7.99
C MET A 16 -1.77 -8.11 -6.90
N LEU A 17 -2.97 -8.11 -6.30
CA LEU A 17 -3.37 -9.15 -5.35
C LEU A 17 -3.45 -10.52 -6.02
N VAL A 18 -4.05 -10.61 -7.21
CA VAL A 18 -4.14 -11.85 -7.98
C VAL A 18 -2.74 -12.37 -8.32
N ASN A 19 -1.85 -11.49 -8.78
CA ASN A 19 -0.48 -11.89 -9.11
C ASN A 19 0.32 -12.31 -7.88
N ALA A 20 0.14 -11.64 -6.73
CA ALA A 20 0.77 -12.05 -5.47
C ALA A 20 0.32 -13.45 -5.05
N VAL A 21 -0.99 -13.74 -5.11
CA VAL A 21 -1.53 -15.09 -4.86
C VAL A 21 -0.97 -16.12 -5.84
N LYS A 22 -0.91 -15.82 -7.13
CA LYS A 22 -0.32 -16.72 -8.15
C LYS A 22 1.17 -16.98 -7.91
N SER A 23 1.90 -16.04 -7.33
CA SER A 23 3.32 -16.17 -7.01
C SER A 23 3.59 -16.91 -5.69
N MET A 24 2.54 -17.24 -4.92
CA MET A 24 2.67 -17.87 -3.61
C MET A 24 3.18 -19.30 -3.77
N ASN A 25 4.31 -19.60 -3.15
CA ASN A 25 4.82 -20.97 -3.09
C ASN A 25 4.36 -21.69 -1.82
N VAL A 26 4.69 -22.98 -1.71
CA VAL A 26 4.31 -23.83 -0.56
C VAL A 26 4.89 -23.32 0.76
N GLN A 27 6.08 -22.74 0.75
CA GLN A 27 6.69 -22.17 1.95
C GLN A 27 5.94 -20.90 2.39
N ASP A 28 5.58 -20.04 1.46
CA ASP A 28 4.77 -18.83 1.73
C ASP A 28 3.42 -19.23 2.36
N ALA A 29 2.74 -20.23 1.79
CA ALA A 29 1.49 -20.74 2.33
C ALA A 29 1.65 -21.30 3.75
N LYS A 30 2.72 -22.06 4.02
CA LYS A 30 3.03 -22.56 5.37
C LYS A 30 3.32 -21.43 6.36
N ASN A 31 4.06 -20.41 5.93
CA ASN A 31 4.38 -19.24 6.74
C ASN A 31 3.12 -18.43 7.05
N ILE A 32 2.17 -18.34 6.12
CA ILE A 32 0.88 -17.68 6.34
C ILE A 32 0.01 -18.46 7.34
N LEU A 33 -0.05 -19.79 7.21
CA LEU A 33 -0.86 -20.63 8.09
C LEU A 33 -0.33 -20.69 9.52
N ARG A 34 1.00 -20.69 9.68
CA ARG A 34 1.67 -20.72 10.99
C ARG A 34 2.01 -19.34 11.53
N GLY A 35 1.83 -18.31 10.72
CA GLY A 35 2.18 -16.93 11.05
C GLY A 35 1.17 -16.29 12.00
N GLY A 36 1.56 -15.11 12.49
CA GLY A 36 0.73 -14.32 13.39
C GLY A 36 -0.51 -13.72 12.72
N GLU A 37 -1.18 -12.83 13.45
CA GLU A 37 -2.50 -12.30 13.07
C GLU A 37 -2.53 -11.48 11.76
N ILE A 38 -1.36 -11.10 11.25
CA ILE A 38 -1.21 -10.27 10.05
C ILE A 38 -0.29 -10.91 8.98
N SER A 39 -0.09 -12.23 9.02
CA SER A 39 0.90 -12.86 8.13
C SER A 39 0.52 -12.83 6.64
N VAL A 40 -0.77 -12.77 6.30
CA VAL A 40 -1.21 -12.56 4.91
C VAL A 40 -0.87 -11.14 4.45
N THR A 41 -1.12 -10.17 5.33
CA THR A 41 -0.78 -8.75 5.12
C THR A 41 0.71 -8.57 4.91
N GLN A 42 1.54 -9.22 5.73
CA GLN A 42 3.00 -9.17 5.57
C GLN A 42 3.43 -9.74 4.22
N PHE A 43 2.91 -10.91 3.83
CA PHE A 43 3.18 -11.50 2.53
C PHE A 43 2.81 -10.55 1.38
N PHE A 44 1.63 -9.94 1.42
CA PHE A 44 1.23 -8.98 0.39
C PHE A 44 2.11 -7.73 0.36
N SER A 45 2.48 -7.20 1.53
CA SER A 45 3.41 -6.07 1.64
C SER A 45 4.73 -6.41 0.97
N ASP A 46 5.32 -7.56 1.29
CA ASP A 46 6.62 -7.97 0.77
C ASP A 46 6.59 -8.15 -0.76
N LYS A 47 5.48 -8.64 -1.32
CA LYS A 47 5.35 -8.88 -2.76
C LYS A 47 4.97 -7.64 -3.56
N THR A 48 4.25 -6.69 -2.98
CA THR A 48 3.56 -5.67 -3.76
C THR A 48 3.93 -4.23 -3.41
N ARG A 49 4.48 -3.97 -2.21
CA ARG A 49 4.74 -2.61 -1.71
C ARG A 49 5.64 -1.78 -2.63
N THR A 50 6.74 -2.35 -3.14
CA THR A 50 7.66 -1.62 -4.03
C THR A 50 6.97 -1.22 -5.32
N LEU A 51 6.26 -2.14 -5.97
CA LEU A 51 5.54 -1.86 -7.22
C LEU A 51 4.39 -0.88 -7.01
N LEU A 52 3.66 -0.98 -5.89
CA LEU A 52 2.63 0.00 -5.52
C LEU A 52 3.25 1.37 -5.32
N GLY A 53 4.40 1.48 -4.66
CA GLY A 53 5.10 2.75 -4.48
C GLY A 53 5.41 3.43 -5.81
N VAL A 54 5.97 2.69 -6.77
CA VAL A 54 6.27 3.22 -8.11
C VAL A 54 4.99 3.67 -8.84
N LYS A 55 3.91 2.88 -8.76
CA LYS A 55 2.64 3.21 -9.43
C LYS A 55 1.87 4.36 -8.76
N PHE A 56 1.96 4.48 -7.44
CA PHE A 56 1.20 5.47 -6.67
C PHE A 56 1.90 6.82 -6.62
N LEU A 57 3.23 6.84 -6.77
CA LEU A 57 4.01 8.07 -6.78
C LEU A 57 3.42 9.16 -7.71
N PRO A 58 3.15 8.93 -9.01
CA PRO A 58 2.60 9.97 -9.88
C PRO A 58 1.20 10.45 -9.46
N VAL A 59 0.37 9.58 -8.89
CA VAL A 59 -0.98 9.92 -8.39
C VAL A 59 -0.87 10.79 -7.12
N ILE A 60 0.03 10.41 -6.20
CA ILE A 60 0.34 11.17 -4.99
C ILE A 60 0.95 12.53 -5.37
N THR A 61 1.93 12.57 -6.28
CA THR A 61 2.53 13.82 -6.76
C THR A 61 1.49 14.78 -7.33
N LYS A 62 0.58 14.30 -8.19
CA LYS A 62 -0.50 15.14 -8.74
C LYS A 62 -1.46 15.65 -7.68
N THR A 63 -1.71 14.85 -6.63
CA THR A 63 -2.60 15.22 -5.54
C THR A 63 -1.93 16.21 -4.59
N THR A 64 -0.69 15.93 -4.18
CA THR A 64 0.11 16.79 -3.30
C THR A 64 0.48 18.11 -3.96
N ALA A 65 0.63 18.18 -5.29
CA ALA A 65 0.83 19.45 -6.00
C ALA A 65 -0.41 20.37 -5.96
N LYS A 66 -1.62 19.81 -5.78
CA LYS A 66 -2.87 20.59 -5.69
C LYS A 66 -3.12 21.19 -4.30
N VAL A 67 -2.50 20.61 -3.28
CA VAL A 67 -2.58 21.09 -1.89
C VAL A 67 -1.25 21.76 -1.61
N ASN A 68 -1.19 23.03 -1.22
CA ASN A 68 0.05 23.82 -0.98
C ASN A 68 1.06 23.26 0.08
N LEU A 69 1.00 21.98 0.42
CA LEU A 69 1.96 21.24 1.25
C LEU A 69 3.36 21.16 0.64
N ALA A 70 3.48 21.13 -0.70
CA ALA A 70 4.77 21.11 -1.37
C ALA A 70 5.62 22.37 -1.07
N GLU A 71 5.00 23.55 -0.96
CA GLU A 71 5.69 24.80 -0.65
C GLU A 71 6.31 24.81 0.76
N LYS A 72 5.59 24.34 1.78
CA LYS A 72 6.09 24.31 3.17
C LYS A 72 7.25 23.33 3.36
N TYR A 73 7.25 22.21 2.66
CA TYR A 73 8.36 21.25 2.71
C TYR A 73 9.55 21.70 1.86
N ASN A 74 9.30 22.30 0.69
CA ASN A 74 10.35 22.91 -0.12
C ASN A 74 11.07 24.05 0.62
N GLN A 75 10.39 24.77 1.54
CA GLN A 75 11.05 25.75 2.41
C GLN A 75 11.98 25.11 3.45
N ILE A 76 11.66 23.90 3.93
CA ILE A 76 12.48 23.18 4.91
C ILE A 76 13.67 22.51 4.21
N VAL A 77 13.44 21.84 3.08
CA VAL A 77 14.50 21.18 2.30
C VAL A 77 15.35 22.18 1.51
N GLY A 78 14.76 23.26 0.99
CA GLY A 78 15.47 24.33 0.29
C GLY A 78 16.49 25.05 1.19
N LYS A 79 16.24 25.13 2.50
CA LYS A 79 17.22 25.62 3.49
C LYS A 79 18.37 24.64 3.74
N ALA A 80 18.15 23.33 3.57
CA ALA A 80 19.19 22.30 3.71
C ALA A 80 20.02 22.12 2.42
N ALA A 81 19.41 22.32 1.25
CA ALA A 81 20.06 22.21 -0.07
C ALA A 81 21.12 23.30 -0.31
N GLY A 82 20.96 24.48 0.29
CA GLY A 82 21.92 25.61 0.19
C GLY A 82 23.30 25.35 0.81
N MET A 83 23.50 24.24 1.52
CA MET A 83 24.78 23.85 2.14
C MET A 83 25.55 22.75 1.37
N GLY A 84 25.12 22.37 0.15
CA GLY A 84 25.87 21.43 -0.69
C GLY A 84 25.96 19.99 -0.17
N LEU A 85 25.19 19.65 0.86
CA LEU A 85 25.22 18.36 1.57
C LEU A 85 24.25 17.30 1.02
N ILE A 86 23.51 17.58 -0.05
CA ILE A 86 22.53 16.63 -0.60
C ILE A 86 23.12 15.99 -1.87
N LYS A 87 24.13 15.14 -1.68
CA LYS A 87 24.47 14.06 -2.60
C LYS A 87 23.94 12.77 -1.99
N GLY A 88 22.90 12.18 -2.59
CA GLY A 88 22.50 10.81 -2.24
C GLY A 88 21.04 10.51 -2.56
N GLU A 89 20.12 11.02 -1.76
CA GLU A 89 18.74 10.56 -1.76
C GLU A 89 17.88 11.69 -1.21
N ALA A 90 17.50 12.64 -2.05
CA ALA A 90 16.43 13.54 -1.70
C ALA A 90 15.16 12.68 -1.59
N VAL A 91 14.87 12.20 -0.38
CA VAL A 91 13.55 11.69 0.01
C VAL A 91 12.57 12.83 -0.23
N SER A 92 12.03 12.88 -1.44
CA SER A 92 11.08 13.89 -1.84
C SER A 92 9.82 13.75 -0.96
N ILE A 93 9.12 14.85 -0.67
CA ILE A 93 7.90 14.78 0.14
C ILE A 93 6.90 13.81 -0.46
N GLU A 94 6.86 13.71 -1.79
CA GLU A 94 6.02 12.78 -2.53
C GLU A 94 6.40 11.33 -2.21
N SER A 95 7.70 11.00 -2.18
CA SER A 95 8.17 9.66 -1.81
C SER A 95 7.85 9.32 -0.36
N TYR A 96 8.04 10.28 0.57
CA TYR A 96 7.69 10.11 1.97
C TYR A 96 6.18 9.91 2.18
N VAL A 97 5.36 10.77 1.57
CA VAL A 97 3.89 10.69 1.63
C VAL A 97 3.38 9.42 0.96
N THR A 98 4.00 8.99 -0.15
CA THR A 98 3.67 7.71 -0.79
C THR A 98 3.97 6.54 0.15
N SER A 99 5.13 6.52 0.80
CA SER A 99 5.46 5.48 1.78
C SER A 99 4.48 5.47 2.96
N LYS A 100 4.09 6.65 3.48
CA LYS A 100 3.10 6.77 4.55
C LYS A 100 1.68 6.37 4.14
N ALA A 101 1.29 6.65 2.90
CA ALA A 101 0.03 6.18 2.36
C ALA A 101 0.01 4.65 2.27
N LEU A 102 1.12 4.03 1.87
CA LEU A 102 1.26 2.57 1.86
C LEU A 102 1.28 1.98 3.28
N ASP A 103 1.94 2.62 4.25
CA ASP A 103 1.88 2.21 5.66
C ASP A 103 0.43 2.17 6.15
N GLY A 104 -0.33 3.24 5.90
CA GLY A 104 -1.75 3.31 6.26
C GLY A 104 -2.58 2.23 5.56
N LEU A 105 -2.33 1.98 4.27
CA LEU A 105 -3.01 0.92 3.52
C LEU A 105 -2.79 -0.46 4.15
N TYR A 106 -1.54 -0.84 4.41
CA TYR A 106 -1.23 -2.15 4.99
C TYR A 106 -1.67 -2.27 6.44
N PHE A 107 -1.63 -1.17 7.21
CA PHE A 107 -2.21 -1.15 8.55
C PHE A 107 -3.70 -1.53 8.51
N MET A 108 -4.48 -0.90 7.64
CA MET A 108 -5.92 -1.19 7.52
C MET A 108 -6.18 -2.63 7.03
N ILE A 109 -5.39 -3.14 6.10
CA ILE A 109 -5.49 -4.53 5.65
C ILE A 109 -5.20 -5.50 6.80
N GLY A 110 -4.19 -5.22 7.62
CA GLY A 110 -3.85 -6.02 8.80
C GLY A 110 -4.97 -6.04 9.84
N GLU A 111 -5.63 -4.90 10.07
CA GLU A 111 -6.79 -4.83 10.96
C GLU A 111 -7.98 -5.67 10.44
N GLU A 112 -8.21 -5.70 9.12
CA GLU A 112 -9.21 -6.59 8.52
C GLU A 112 -8.81 -8.07 8.58
N GLU A 113 -7.52 -8.40 8.37
CA GLU A 113 -7.01 -9.77 8.53
C GLU A 113 -7.22 -10.28 9.96
N LYS A 114 -6.93 -9.46 10.97
CA LYS A 114 -7.18 -9.80 12.38
C LYS A 114 -8.64 -10.18 12.61
N LYS A 115 -9.58 -9.38 12.10
CA LYS A 115 -11.03 -9.67 12.20
C LYS A 115 -11.38 -11.01 11.55
N ILE A 116 -10.85 -11.27 10.36
CA ILE A 116 -11.06 -12.55 9.65
C ILE A 116 -10.49 -13.72 10.46
N ARG A 117 -9.33 -13.57 11.10
CA ARG A 117 -8.74 -14.64 11.92
C ARG A 117 -9.50 -14.89 13.22
N HIS A 118 -10.07 -13.85 13.82
CA HIS A 118 -10.91 -13.97 15.01
C HIS A 118 -12.30 -14.55 14.71
N ASP A 119 -12.89 -14.25 13.54
CA ASP A 119 -14.15 -14.84 13.08
C ASP A 119 -14.06 -15.32 11.62
N PRO A 120 -13.42 -16.48 11.39
CA PRO A 120 -13.18 -16.99 10.04
C PRO A 120 -14.46 -17.48 9.36
N VAL A 121 -15.47 -17.89 10.13
CA VAL A 121 -16.72 -18.43 9.60
C VAL A 121 -17.64 -17.30 9.13
N GLY A 122 -17.81 -16.24 9.92
CA GLY A 122 -18.64 -15.10 9.56
C GLY A 122 -17.99 -14.17 8.54
N THR A 123 -16.74 -13.77 8.79
CA THR A 123 -16.05 -12.75 7.97
C THR A 123 -15.44 -13.36 6.71
N GLY A 124 -14.88 -14.57 6.81
CA GLY A 124 -14.26 -15.27 5.68
C GLY A 124 -15.28 -15.60 4.58
N SER A 125 -16.47 -16.09 4.95
CA SER A 125 -17.53 -16.41 3.98
C SER A 125 -18.03 -15.17 3.24
N ALA A 126 -18.22 -14.04 3.94
CA ALA A 126 -18.65 -12.78 3.35
C ALA A 126 -17.60 -12.14 2.42
N LEU A 127 -16.30 -12.21 2.78
CA LEU A 127 -15.22 -11.71 1.92
C LEU A 127 -15.04 -12.57 0.67
N LEU A 128 -15.04 -13.89 0.82
CA LEU A 128 -14.96 -14.81 -0.32
C LEU A 128 -16.15 -14.60 -1.26
N GLN A 129 -17.37 -14.47 -0.74
CA GLN A 129 -18.55 -14.16 -1.55
C GLN A 129 -18.44 -12.81 -2.27
N LYS A 130 -17.89 -11.77 -1.64
CA LYS A 130 -17.68 -10.46 -2.30
C LYS A 130 -16.62 -10.52 -3.40
N VAL A 131 -15.48 -11.16 -3.15
CA VAL A 131 -14.37 -11.24 -4.11
C VAL A 131 -14.73 -12.15 -5.28
N PHE A 132 -15.26 -13.34 -5.02
CA PHE A 132 -15.66 -14.28 -6.08
C PHE A 132 -16.99 -13.90 -6.75
N GLY A 133 -17.88 -13.21 -6.04
CA GLY A 133 -19.07 -12.60 -6.63
C GLY A 133 -18.75 -11.45 -7.59
N ALA A 134 -17.69 -10.68 -7.32
CA ALA A 134 -17.18 -9.62 -8.20
C ALA A 134 -16.23 -10.12 -9.32
N LEU A 135 -16.02 -11.44 -9.40
CA LEU A 135 -15.29 -12.12 -10.48
C LEU A 135 -16.23 -12.83 -11.47
N LYS A 136 -17.55 -12.70 -11.27
CA LYS A 136 -18.58 -13.19 -12.19
C LYS A 136 -18.97 -12.14 -13.22
#